data_AF-A0A920H8J5-F1
#
_entry.id   AF-A0A920H8J5-F1
#
_cell.length_a   1.000
_cell.length_b   1.000
_cell.length_c   1.000
_cell.angle_alpha   90.00
_cell.angle_beta   90.00
_cell.angle_gamma   90.00
#
_symmetry.space_group_name_H-M   'P 1'
#
loop_
_entity.id
_entity.type
_entity.pdbx_description
1 polymer ?
#
loop_
_entity_poly.entity_id
_entity_poly.type
_entity_poly.pdbx_seq_one_letter_code
_entity_poly.pdbx_strand_id
1 'polypeptide(L)'
;MVADEIIEEFSGYKDIVTNHVKDTSLLITNAMKNKKTILFEGAQGTLLDIDHGTYPFVTSSNTSSGNAAIGSGIGPKNLDKIVGVTKAYISRVGSGPFITEQKNEIGDYLIEKGAEFGVVTGRRRRCGWLDLISLKYSARVNSLTELFITKLDVLSGLEEIKLCVGYKNNGEVITDYPYNQNI
;
A
#
# COMPACT_ATOMS: atom_id res chain seq x y z
N MET A 1 -21.02 -20.75 15.62
CA MET A 1 -21.04 -21.97 14.80
C MET A 1 -20.31 -23.06 15.56
N VAL A 2 -20.90 -24.25 15.59
CA VAL A 2 -20.24 -25.45 16.12
C VAL A 2 -19.28 -25.98 15.05
N ALA A 3 -18.22 -26.70 15.43
CA ALA A 3 -17.17 -27.16 14.50
C ALA A 3 -17.75 -27.90 13.27
N ASP A 4 -18.78 -28.71 13.49
CA ASP A 4 -19.41 -29.49 12.42
C ASP A 4 -20.09 -28.62 11.35
N GLU A 5 -20.73 -27.51 11.75
CA GLU A 5 -21.36 -26.57 10.81
C GLU A 5 -20.33 -25.91 9.88
N ILE A 6 -19.16 -25.57 10.42
CA ILE A 6 -18.05 -24.99 9.63
C ILE A 6 -17.51 -26.03 8.64
N ILE A 7 -17.35 -27.28 9.09
CA ILE A 7 -16.84 -28.36 8.23
C ILE A 7 -17.82 -28.62 7.09
N GLU A 8 -19.11 -28.68 7.38
CA GLU A 8 -20.14 -28.91 6.36
C GLU A 8 -20.17 -27.79 5.32
N GLU A 9 -20.16 -26.52 5.76
CA GLU A 9 -20.12 -25.36 4.88
C GLU A 9 -18.89 -25.37 3.96
N PHE A 10 -17.69 -25.52 4.52
CA PHE A 10 -16.45 -25.49 3.73
C PHE A 10 -16.27 -26.72 2.85
N SER A 11 -16.86 -27.86 3.22
CA SER A 11 -16.90 -29.04 2.35
C SER A 11 -17.69 -28.76 1.06
N GLY A 12 -18.73 -27.91 1.12
CA GLY A 12 -19.46 -27.45 -0.06
C GLY A 12 -18.61 -26.63 -1.05
N TYR A 13 -17.53 -25.99 -0.58
CA TYR A 13 -16.63 -25.20 -1.44
C TYR A 13 -15.45 -25.99 -2.00
N LYS A 14 -15.26 -27.24 -1.55
CA LYS A 14 -14.07 -28.04 -1.85
C LYS A 14 -13.78 -28.14 -3.34
N ASP A 15 -14.78 -28.52 -4.15
CA ASP A 15 -14.57 -28.74 -5.59
C ASP A 15 -14.33 -27.42 -6.33
N ILE A 16 -14.95 -26.32 -5.86
CA ILE A 16 -14.70 -24.97 -6.42
C ILE A 16 -13.23 -24.59 -6.22
N VAL A 17 -12.67 -24.80 -5.03
CA VAL A 17 -11.29 -24.41 -4.72
C VAL A 17 -10.27 -25.37 -5.32
N THR A 18 -10.44 -26.68 -5.12
CA THR A 18 -9.46 -27.71 -5.49
C THR A 18 -9.22 -27.78 -7.00
N ASN A 19 -10.21 -27.45 -7.83
CA ASN A 19 -10.05 -27.37 -9.29
C ASN A 19 -9.06 -26.28 -9.74
N HIS A 20 -8.81 -25.28 -8.90
CA HIS A 20 -7.87 -24.18 -9.17
C HIS A 20 -6.52 -24.33 -8.47
N VAL A 21 -6.34 -25.31 -7.58
CA VAL A 21 -5.06 -25.54 -6.88
C VAL A 21 -4.02 -26.02 -7.88
N LYS A 22 -2.88 -25.33 -7.91
CA LYS A 22 -1.71 -25.64 -8.74
C LYS A 22 -0.42 -25.35 -7.95
N ASP A 23 0.68 -25.94 -8.39
CA ASP A 23 2.01 -25.43 -8.05
C ASP A 23 2.21 -24.09 -8.79
N THR A 24 1.91 -23.00 -8.09
CA THR A 24 1.96 -21.64 -8.64
C THR A 24 3.39 -21.18 -8.90
N SER A 25 4.37 -21.61 -8.10
CA SER A 25 5.79 -21.31 -8.33
C SER A 25 6.27 -21.92 -9.64
N LEU A 26 5.92 -23.19 -9.91
CA LEU A 26 6.26 -23.85 -11.17
C LEU A 26 5.52 -23.21 -12.36
N LEU A 27 4.24 -22.85 -12.17
CA LEU A 27 3.45 -22.16 -13.21
C LEU A 27 4.10 -20.85 -13.64
N ILE A 28 4.47 -20.00 -12.67
CA ILE A 28 5.12 -18.72 -12.90
C ILE A 28 6.50 -18.95 -13.54
N THR A 29 7.28 -19.91 -13.04
CA THR A 29 8.60 -20.27 -13.60
C THR A 29 8.50 -20.71 -15.07
N ASN A 30 7.50 -21.52 -15.41
CA ASN A 30 7.27 -21.94 -16.80
C ASN A 30 6.79 -20.77 -17.67
N ALA A 31 5.99 -19.84 -17.13
CA ALA A 31 5.62 -18.62 -17.84
C ALA A 31 6.85 -17.75 -18.16
N MET A 32 7.77 -17.59 -17.19
CA MET A 32 9.04 -16.88 -17.38
C MET A 32 9.92 -17.55 -18.46
N LYS A 33 10.09 -18.88 -18.42
CA LYS A 33 10.83 -19.64 -19.45
C LYS A 33 10.25 -19.45 -20.84
N ASN A 34 8.92 -19.35 -20.94
CA ASN A 34 8.20 -19.08 -22.18
C ASN A 34 8.15 -17.57 -22.54
N LYS A 35 8.95 -16.73 -21.88
CA LYS A 35 9.05 -15.28 -22.11
C LYS A 35 7.71 -14.55 -22.04
N LYS A 36 6.79 -15.03 -21.19
CA LYS A 36 5.53 -14.32 -20.93
C LYS A 36 5.78 -13.15 -19.99
N THR A 37 5.02 -12.07 -20.20
CA THR A 37 4.93 -10.98 -19.23
C THR A 37 4.11 -11.42 -18.03
N ILE A 38 4.62 -11.17 -16.83
CA ILE A 38 3.98 -11.50 -15.56
C ILE A 38 3.83 -10.21 -14.77
N LEU A 39 2.62 -9.97 -14.25
CA LEU A 39 2.32 -8.84 -13.38
C LEU A 39 2.03 -9.36 -11.98
N PHE A 40 2.77 -8.85 -11.00
CA PHE A 40 2.46 -9.05 -9.59
C PHE A 40 1.63 -7.87 -9.09
N GLU A 41 0.42 -8.15 -8.62
CA GLU A 41 -0.46 -7.15 -8.01
C GLU A 41 -0.26 -7.12 -6.50
N GLY A 42 0.23 -5.99 -5.98
CA GLY A 42 0.50 -5.81 -4.56
C GLY A 42 -0.73 -5.35 -3.78
N ALA A 43 -0.83 -5.83 -2.54
CA ALA A 43 -1.70 -5.27 -1.51
C ALA A 43 -0.98 -5.34 -0.16
N GLN A 44 -1.14 -4.41 0.77
CA GLN A 44 -1.72 -3.08 0.68
C GLN A 44 -0.68 -2.06 0.18
N GLY A 45 -0.21 -1.12 1.02
CA GLY A 45 0.85 -0.17 0.68
C GLY A 45 2.01 -0.24 1.68
N THR A 46 3.19 0.28 1.31
CA THR A 46 4.44 0.12 2.08
C THR A 46 4.34 0.56 3.53
N LEU A 47 3.64 1.65 3.83
CA LEU A 47 3.51 2.13 5.22
C LEU A 47 2.55 1.28 6.09
N LEU A 48 1.95 0.24 5.51
CA LEU A 48 1.17 -0.80 6.19
C LEU A 48 1.91 -2.15 6.24
N ASP A 49 3.14 -2.22 5.74
CA ASP A 49 3.98 -3.42 5.85
C ASP A 49 4.24 -3.78 7.32
N ILE A 50 4.25 -5.07 7.66
CA ILE A 50 4.46 -5.51 9.05
C ILE A 50 5.83 -5.10 9.61
N ASP A 51 6.87 -5.06 8.77
CA ASP A 51 8.25 -4.74 9.16
C ASP A 51 8.63 -3.30 8.81
N HIS A 52 8.06 -2.75 7.74
CA HIS A 52 8.45 -1.47 7.14
C HIS A 52 7.35 -0.40 7.22
N GLY A 53 6.24 -0.69 7.89
CA GLY A 53 5.14 0.23 8.08
C GLY A 53 5.19 1.01 9.39
N THR A 54 4.12 1.76 9.66
CA THR A 54 3.95 2.50 10.92
C THR A 54 3.50 1.58 12.06
N TYR A 55 4.34 0.61 12.45
CA TYR A 55 4.02 -0.35 13.51
C TYR A 55 3.60 0.35 14.82
N PRO A 56 2.54 -0.11 15.53
CA PRO A 56 1.74 -1.33 15.29
C PRO A 56 0.53 -1.13 14.36
N PHE A 57 0.41 0.03 13.70
CA PHE A 57 -0.73 0.37 12.85
C PHE A 57 -0.52 -0.10 11.40
N VAL A 58 -0.30 -1.40 11.26
CA VAL A 58 0.11 -2.08 10.01
C VAL A 58 -0.80 -3.29 9.76
N THR A 59 -0.65 -3.92 8.60
CA THR A 59 -1.24 -5.24 8.35
C THR A 59 -0.34 -6.35 8.91
N SER A 60 -0.81 -7.59 8.84
CA SER A 60 -0.10 -8.76 9.36
C SER A 60 0.76 -9.47 8.32
N SER A 61 1.11 -8.79 7.22
CA SER A 61 1.92 -9.34 6.12
C SER A 61 2.87 -8.29 5.54
N ASN A 62 3.83 -8.74 4.74
CA ASN A 62 4.67 -7.84 3.95
C ASN A 62 3.88 -7.32 2.74
N THR A 63 3.92 -6.00 2.56
CA THR A 63 3.30 -5.29 1.44
C THR A 63 4.35 -4.68 0.51
N SER A 64 5.62 -4.77 0.90
CA SER A 64 6.77 -4.34 0.10
C SER A 64 7.02 -5.29 -1.09
N SER A 65 7.67 -4.76 -2.13
CA SER A 65 7.91 -5.45 -3.42
C SER A 65 8.63 -6.79 -3.27
N GLY A 66 9.47 -6.96 -2.25
CA GLY A 66 10.12 -8.23 -1.93
C GLY A 66 9.14 -9.38 -1.70
N ASN A 67 7.91 -9.10 -1.25
CA ASN A 67 6.88 -10.12 -1.07
C ASN A 67 6.39 -10.71 -2.40
N ALA A 68 6.57 -10.03 -3.53
CA ALA A 68 6.29 -10.63 -4.84
C ALA A 68 7.16 -11.87 -5.07
N ALA A 69 8.43 -11.86 -4.62
CA ALA A 69 9.31 -13.01 -4.71
C ALA A 69 8.93 -14.11 -3.71
N ILE A 70 8.89 -13.77 -2.43
CA ILE A 70 8.62 -14.73 -1.34
C ILE A 70 7.22 -15.34 -1.46
N GLY A 71 6.20 -14.51 -1.68
CA GLY A 71 4.80 -14.93 -1.75
C GLY A 71 4.41 -15.72 -2.99
N SER A 72 5.19 -15.63 -4.08
CA SER A 72 4.93 -16.40 -5.32
C SER A 72 5.93 -17.52 -5.57
N GLY A 73 6.99 -17.63 -4.77
CA GLY A 73 8.02 -18.64 -4.90
C GLY A 73 8.94 -18.43 -6.11
N ILE A 74 9.23 -17.18 -6.49
CA ILE A 74 10.26 -16.86 -7.48
C ILE A 74 11.52 -16.29 -6.80
N GLY A 75 12.68 -16.42 -7.46
CA GLY A 75 13.90 -15.77 -7.01
C GLY A 75 13.79 -14.24 -7.09
N PRO A 76 14.33 -13.48 -6.10
CA PRO A 76 14.24 -12.02 -6.09
C PRO A 76 14.95 -11.34 -7.27
N LYS A 77 15.88 -12.05 -7.94
CA LYS A 77 16.55 -11.58 -9.16
C LYS A 77 15.64 -11.57 -10.40
N ASN A 78 14.43 -12.12 -10.31
CA ASN A 78 13.46 -12.17 -11.41
C ASN A 78 12.43 -11.03 -11.34
N LEU A 79 12.68 -9.98 -10.54
CA LEU A 79 11.87 -8.76 -10.52
C LEU A 79 12.51 -7.71 -11.41
N ASP A 80 11.96 -7.52 -12.62
CA ASP A 80 12.54 -6.63 -13.63
C ASP A 80 12.15 -5.15 -13.43
N LYS A 81 10.89 -4.90 -13.05
CA LYS A 81 10.32 -3.56 -12.87
C LYS A 81 9.46 -3.51 -11.62
N ILE A 82 9.58 -2.43 -10.88
CA ILE A 82 8.82 -2.19 -9.65
C ILE A 82 8.20 -0.80 -9.75
N VAL A 83 6.88 -0.77 -10.01
CA VAL A 83 6.11 0.46 -10.18
C VAL A 83 5.51 0.86 -8.84
N GLY A 84 5.94 1.99 -8.29
CA GLY A 84 5.33 2.58 -7.11
C GLY A 84 4.06 3.33 -7.49
N VAL A 85 2.91 2.91 -6.98
CA VAL A 85 1.66 3.65 -7.17
C VAL A 85 1.43 4.57 -5.98
N THR A 86 1.41 5.87 -6.24
CA THR A 86 1.11 6.88 -5.20
C THR A 86 -0.07 7.74 -5.64
N LYS A 87 -0.86 8.22 -4.69
CA LYS A 87 -1.80 9.31 -4.95
C LYS A 87 -1.05 10.64 -4.94
N ALA A 88 -1.61 11.67 -5.57
CA ALA A 88 -1.09 13.04 -5.53
C ALA A 88 -1.23 13.71 -4.14
N TYR A 89 -1.91 13.05 -3.20
CA TYR A 89 -2.08 13.39 -1.79
C TYR A 89 -2.14 12.09 -0.98
N ILE A 90 -2.07 12.13 0.35
CA ILE A 90 -2.11 10.92 1.19
C ILE A 90 -3.51 10.70 1.74
N SER A 91 -3.91 9.44 1.82
CA SER A 91 -5.12 9.00 2.52
C SER A 91 -4.80 7.83 3.45
N ARG A 92 -5.40 7.79 4.65
CA ARG A 92 -5.26 6.69 5.61
C ARG A 92 -6.62 6.22 6.10
N VAL A 93 -6.78 4.90 6.22
CA VAL A 93 -7.91 4.27 6.93
C VAL A 93 -7.41 3.78 8.28
N GLY A 94 -8.19 4.03 9.33
CA GLY A 94 -7.84 3.60 10.69
C GLY A 94 -6.94 4.57 11.45
N SER A 95 -6.49 4.11 12.62
CA SER A 95 -5.64 4.86 13.54
C SER A 95 -4.17 4.87 13.09
N GLY A 96 -3.35 5.60 13.83
CA GLY A 96 -1.91 5.69 13.65
C GLY A 96 -1.44 7.05 13.13
N PRO A 97 -0.11 7.28 13.14
CA PRO A 97 0.49 8.56 12.78
C PRO A 97 0.17 8.98 11.33
N PHE A 98 -0.06 10.27 11.14
CA PHE A 98 -0.28 10.88 9.83
C PHE A 98 0.16 12.34 9.91
N ILE A 99 1.44 12.57 9.63
CA ILE A 99 2.11 13.86 9.87
C ILE A 99 1.51 14.97 8.99
N THR A 100 1.18 14.68 7.74
CA THR A 100 0.61 15.65 6.80
C THR A 100 -0.92 15.71 6.81
N GLU A 101 -1.59 15.06 7.77
CA GLU A 101 -3.05 15.05 7.89
C GLU A 101 -3.60 16.47 7.95
N GLN A 102 -4.60 16.75 7.13
CA GLN A 102 -5.31 18.02 7.13
C GLN A 102 -6.65 17.83 7.86
N LYS A 103 -6.78 18.44 9.05
CA LYS A 103 -8.02 18.49 9.84
C LYS A 103 -8.73 19.83 9.67
N ASN A 104 -8.83 20.27 8.42
CA ASN A 104 -9.36 21.56 8.00
C ASN A 104 -10.06 21.40 6.64
N GLU A 105 -10.50 22.51 6.06
CA GLU A 105 -11.22 22.57 4.78
C GLU A 105 -10.47 21.89 3.61
N ILE A 106 -9.13 21.90 3.62
CA ILE A 106 -8.34 21.18 2.61
C ILE A 106 -8.53 19.66 2.75
N GLY A 107 -8.49 19.15 3.99
CA GLY A 107 -8.75 17.73 4.25
C GLY A 107 -10.15 17.32 3.79
N ASP A 108 -11.15 18.16 4.09
CA ASP A 108 -12.53 17.94 3.67
C ASP A 108 -12.65 17.94 2.13
N TYR A 109 -12.04 18.93 1.46
CA TYR A 109 -11.98 19.02 0.01
C TYR A 109 -11.37 17.78 -0.64
N LEU A 110 -10.20 17.31 -0.15
CA LEU A 110 -9.53 16.12 -0.67
C LEU A 110 -10.39 14.86 -0.50
N ILE A 111 -11.13 14.76 0.61
CA ILE A 111 -12.01 13.63 0.87
C ILE A 111 -13.18 13.62 -0.10
N GLU A 112 -13.86 14.76 -0.28
CA GLU A 112 -15.02 14.88 -1.14
C GLU A 112 -14.66 14.72 -2.62
N LYS A 113 -13.69 15.51 -3.09
CA LYS A 113 -13.27 15.50 -4.49
C LYS A 113 -12.61 14.17 -4.89
N GLY A 114 -11.90 13.55 -3.96
CA GLY A 114 -11.25 12.25 -4.14
C GLY A 114 -12.14 11.03 -3.91
N ALA A 115 -13.42 11.22 -3.52
CA ALA A 115 -14.33 10.15 -3.11
C ALA A 115 -13.68 9.20 -2.07
N GLU A 116 -13.05 9.75 -1.04
CA GLU A 116 -12.29 8.99 -0.04
C GLU A 116 -13.19 8.45 1.08
N PHE A 117 -14.13 7.60 0.68
CA PHE A 117 -15.05 6.88 1.55
C PHE A 117 -14.86 5.37 1.38
N GLY A 118 -14.97 4.61 2.46
CA GLY A 118 -14.92 3.14 2.42
C GLY A 118 -16.16 2.58 1.72
N VAL A 119 -15.97 1.69 0.75
CA VAL A 119 -17.06 1.13 -0.07
C VAL A 119 -18.05 0.24 0.71
N VAL A 120 -17.61 -0.39 1.80
CA VAL A 120 -18.46 -1.28 2.61
C VAL A 120 -19.13 -0.54 3.76
N THR A 121 -18.35 0.24 4.52
CA THR A 121 -18.80 0.84 5.78
C THR A 121 -19.15 2.32 5.65
N GLY A 122 -18.89 2.95 4.50
CA GLY A 122 -18.96 4.40 4.34
C GLY A 122 -17.92 5.16 5.16
N ARG A 123 -16.97 4.46 5.82
CA ARG A 123 -16.01 5.11 6.72
C ARG A 123 -15.18 6.14 5.98
N ARG A 124 -15.24 7.38 6.49
CA ARG A 124 -14.44 8.50 6.03
C ARG A 124 -12.95 8.20 6.20
N ARG A 125 -12.15 8.36 5.15
CA ARG A 125 -10.69 8.29 5.26
C ARG A 125 -10.15 9.60 5.83
N ARG A 126 -8.99 9.53 6.47
CA ARG A 126 -8.18 10.71 6.80
C ARG A 126 -7.41 11.11 5.54
N CYS A 127 -7.30 12.40 5.24
CA CYS A 127 -6.54 12.88 4.08
C CYS A 127 -5.56 13.98 4.46
N GLY A 128 -4.51 14.14 3.64
CA GLY A 128 -3.44 15.08 3.90
C GLY A 128 -2.55 15.29 2.68
N TRP A 129 -1.65 16.25 2.76
CA TRP A 129 -0.72 16.56 1.68
C TRP A 129 0.22 15.39 1.36
N LEU A 130 0.73 15.36 0.12
CA LEU A 130 1.74 14.38 -0.25
C LEU A 130 3.01 14.58 0.59
N ASP A 131 3.51 13.46 1.12
CA ASP A 131 4.69 13.40 1.97
C ASP A 131 5.84 12.76 1.20
N LEU A 132 6.78 13.59 0.75
CA LEU A 132 7.92 13.15 -0.03
C LEU A 132 8.95 12.38 0.81
N ILE A 133 8.98 12.58 2.13
CA ILE A 133 9.86 11.82 3.02
C ILE A 133 9.38 10.38 3.11
N SER A 134 8.07 10.18 3.27
CA SER A 134 7.46 8.85 3.27
C SER A 134 7.55 8.16 1.90
N LEU A 135 7.43 8.94 0.81
CA LEU A 135 7.58 8.43 -0.55
C LEU A 135 9.03 8.02 -0.86
N LYS A 136 10.01 8.83 -0.44
CA LYS A 136 11.45 8.51 -0.54
C LYS A 136 11.78 7.24 0.23
N TYR A 137 11.23 7.07 1.43
CA TYR A 137 11.35 5.82 2.19
C TYR A 137 10.75 4.63 1.45
N SER A 138 9.54 4.78 0.90
CA SER A 138 8.89 3.73 0.12
C SER A 138 9.71 3.38 -1.13
N ALA A 139 10.30 4.38 -1.80
CA ALA A 139 11.19 4.16 -2.93
C ALA A 139 12.42 3.30 -2.56
N ARG A 140 13.05 3.61 -1.42
CA ARG A 140 14.21 2.88 -0.90
C ARG A 140 13.87 1.44 -0.54
N VAL A 141 12.80 1.21 0.23
CA VAL A 141 12.41 -0.14 0.69
C VAL A 141 12.08 -1.06 -0.48
N ASN A 142 11.43 -0.53 -1.51
CA ASN A 142 10.91 -1.34 -2.60
C ASN A 142 11.85 -1.42 -3.81
N SER A 143 12.95 -0.65 -3.83
CA SER A 143 13.79 -0.48 -5.03
C SER A 143 12.98 -0.07 -6.25
N LEU A 144 12.11 0.94 -6.08
CA LEU A 144 11.21 1.40 -7.16
C LEU A 144 11.99 1.81 -8.40
N THR A 145 11.56 1.31 -9.55
CA THR A 145 12.12 1.68 -10.87
C THR A 145 11.29 2.77 -11.54
N GLU A 146 10.00 2.83 -11.23
CA GLU A 146 9.03 3.74 -11.85
C GLU A 146 8.05 4.24 -10.79
N LEU A 147 7.45 5.41 -11.04
CA LEU A 147 6.40 5.98 -10.18
C LEU A 147 5.17 6.30 -11.03
N PHE A 148 4.02 5.83 -10.59
CA PHE A 148 2.72 6.15 -11.18
C PHE A 148 1.92 7.00 -10.18
N ILE A 149 1.71 8.28 -10.54
CA ILE A 149 0.97 9.23 -9.71
C ILE A 149 -0.50 9.22 -10.15
N THR A 150 -1.38 8.91 -9.20
CA THR A 150 -2.83 8.84 -9.39
C THR A 150 -3.54 10.03 -8.77
N LYS A 151 -4.77 10.28 -9.21
CA LYS A 151 -5.66 11.30 -8.62
C LYS A 151 -5.09 12.72 -8.63
N LEU A 152 -4.32 13.07 -9.65
CA LEU A 152 -3.79 14.42 -9.81
C LEU A 152 -4.93 15.44 -10.06
N ASP A 153 -5.98 15.00 -10.75
CA ASP A 153 -7.20 15.77 -11.02
C ASP A 153 -7.91 16.24 -9.74
N VAL A 154 -7.77 15.52 -8.63
CA VAL A 154 -8.34 15.88 -7.32
C VAL A 154 -7.77 17.19 -6.78
N LEU A 155 -6.55 17.56 -7.17
CA LEU A 155 -5.93 18.81 -6.72
C LEU A 155 -6.41 20.04 -7.53
N SER A 156 -7.21 19.85 -8.57
CA SER A 156 -7.63 20.92 -9.49
C SER A 156 -8.58 21.91 -8.82
N GLY A 157 -8.19 23.20 -8.81
CA GLY A 157 -8.98 24.28 -8.21
C GLY A 157 -8.50 24.71 -6.83
N LEU A 158 -7.48 24.05 -6.28
CA LEU A 158 -6.73 24.57 -5.13
C LEU A 158 -5.81 25.69 -5.60
N GLU A 159 -5.76 26.79 -4.85
CA GLU A 159 -4.86 27.92 -5.13
C GLU A 159 -3.39 27.54 -4.89
N GLU A 160 -3.14 26.73 -3.86
CA GLU A 160 -1.80 26.28 -3.48
C GLU A 160 -1.78 24.76 -3.21
N ILE A 161 -0.68 24.12 -3.59
CA ILE A 161 -0.39 22.72 -3.27
C ILE A 161 0.85 22.68 -2.38
N LYS A 162 0.76 21.96 -1.26
CA LYS A 162 1.89 21.77 -0.34
C LYS A 162 2.42 20.36 -0.44
N LEU A 163 3.74 20.24 -0.33
CA LEU A 163 4.46 18.98 -0.28
C LEU A 163 5.30 18.95 1.00
N CYS A 164 5.24 17.88 1.77
CA CYS A 164 6.13 17.72 2.90
C CYS A 164 7.51 17.26 2.41
N VAL A 165 8.52 18.08 2.67
CA VAL A 165 9.92 17.88 2.27
C VAL A 165 10.83 17.59 3.46
N GLY A 166 10.27 17.51 4.66
CA GLY A 166 11.00 17.32 5.90
C GLY A 166 10.07 17.40 7.10
N TYR A 167 10.48 16.77 8.20
CA TYR A 167 9.78 16.80 9.47
C TYR A 167 10.54 17.67 10.46
N LYS A 168 9.84 18.50 11.22
CA LYS A 168 10.46 19.29 12.29
C LYS A 168 10.26 18.57 13.61
N ASN A 169 11.35 18.15 14.25
CA ASN A 169 11.31 17.50 15.57
C ASN A 169 12.36 18.17 16.47
N ASN A 170 11.96 18.65 17.64
CA ASN A 170 12.83 19.34 18.61
C ASN A 170 13.71 20.46 18.03
N GLY A 171 13.21 21.17 17.02
CA GLY A 171 13.92 22.27 16.35
C GLY A 171 14.82 21.84 15.18
N GLU A 172 15.04 20.54 15.00
CA GLU A 172 15.81 19.98 13.88
C GLU A 172 14.90 19.57 12.72
N VAL A 173 15.44 19.63 11.50
CA VAL A 173 14.75 19.18 10.29
C VAL A 173 15.27 17.80 9.91
N ILE A 174 14.38 16.81 9.95
CA ILE A 174 14.64 15.43 9.56
C ILE A 174 14.17 15.24 8.11
N THR A 175 15.04 14.69 7.26
CA THR A 175 14.76 14.45 5.82
C THR A 175 14.76 12.97 5.43
N ASP A 176 14.72 12.10 6.43
CA ASP A 176 14.51 10.66 6.31
C ASP A 176 13.32 10.23 7.16
N TYR A 177 12.64 9.16 6.73
CA TYR A 177 11.47 8.68 7.44
C TYR A 177 11.88 8.13 8.81
N PRO A 178 11.29 8.61 9.91
CA PRO A 178 11.76 8.27 11.24
C PRO A 178 11.38 6.84 11.60
N TYR A 179 12.27 6.17 12.33
CA TYR A 179 11.97 4.85 12.89
C TYR A 179 10.82 4.91 13.90
N ASN A 180 10.80 5.94 14.75
CA ASN A 180 9.70 6.25 15.65
C ASN A 180 8.87 7.39 15.08
N GLN A 181 7.58 7.14 14.84
CA GLN A 181 6.69 8.12 14.23
C GLN A 181 6.06 9.11 15.24
N ASN A 182 6.47 9.08 16.51
CA ASN A 182 6.17 10.13 17.50
C ASN A 182 7.12 11.31 17.28
N ILE A 183 6.89 12.06 16.21
CA ILE A 183 7.60 13.28 15.84
C ILE A 183 6.63 14.45 15.66
#